data_AF-B8ICN8-F1
#
_entry.id   AF-B8ICN8-F1
#
_cell.length_a   1.000
_cell.length_b   1.000
_cell.length_c   1.000
_cell.angle_alpha   90.00
_cell.angle_beta   90.00
_cell.angle_gamma   90.00
#
_symmetry.space_group_name_H-M   'P 1'
#
loop_
_entity.id
_entity.type
_entity.pdbx_description
1 polymer ?
#
loop_
_entity_poly.entity_id
_entity_poly.type
_entity_poly.pdbx_seq_one_letter_code
_entity_poly.pdbx_strand_id
1 'polypeptide(L)'
;MTELRLVAEQSERDIALRHATERLGGCLREMLANLLRIQRGAGKPEELGNTVVECAQAFDAYLDLTGGRPGRDVVDAALNIWRSESGADEFDRARDQSVRGAMQIIASRLLGQLTQERHGQHEFHRGLERMEAVRARNRAAIRYAPVADGPENLDALF
;
A
#
# COMPACT_ATOMS: atom_id res chain seq x y z
N MET A 1 -16.79 1.61 -51.11
CA MET A 1 -16.24 0.44 -50.39
C MET A 1 -15.40 0.99 -49.26
N THR A 2 -15.96 1.02 -48.05
CA THR A 2 -15.27 1.56 -46.87
C THR A 2 -14.46 0.42 -46.25
N GLU A 3 -13.16 0.62 -46.18
CA GLU A 3 -12.17 -0.33 -45.69
C GLU A 3 -12.32 -0.48 -44.16
N LEU A 4 -12.84 -1.63 -43.72
CA LEU A 4 -12.92 -2.03 -42.30
C LEU A 4 -11.51 -2.42 -41.83
N ARG A 5 -10.75 -1.44 -41.35
CA ARG A 5 -9.41 -1.66 -40.79
C ARG A 5 -9.52 -1.91 -39.28
N LEU A 6 -9.28 -3.17 -38.91
CA LEU A 6 -9.04 -3.78 -37.59
C LEU A 6 -9.20 -2.92 -36.32
N VAL A 7 -10.21 -3.25 -35.51
CA VAL A 7 -10.32 -2.92 -34.07
C VAL A 7 -9.85 -4.10 -33.18
N ALA A 8 -9.51 -5.24 -33.78
CA ALA A 8 -9.17 -6.48 -33.06
C ALA A 8 -7.71 -6.54 -32.58
N GLU A 9 -6.76 -5.88 -33.24
CA GLU A 9 -5.33 -5.91 -32.88
C GLU A 9 -5.03 -5.27 -31.51
N GLN A 10 -5.84 -4.29 -31.10
CA GLN A 10 -5.71 -3.71 -29.76
C GLN A 10 -6.10 -4.71 -28.66
N SER A 11 -7.05 -5.63 -28.89
CA SER A 11 -7.56 -6.46 -27.80
C SER A 11 -6.55 -7.51 -27.31
N GLU A 12 -5.83 -8.20 -28.21
CA GLU A 12 -4.85 -9.22 -27.82
C GLU A 12 -3.61 -8.60 -27.17
N ARG A 13 -3.13 -7.49 -27.73
CA ARG A 13 -1.97 -6.76 -27.19
C ARG A 13 -2.31 -6.13 -25.84
N ASP A 14 -3.50 -5.58 -25.66
CA ASP A 14 -3.95 -5.00 -24.39
C ASP A 14 -4.16 -6.08 -23.32
N ILE A 15 -4.67 -7.26 -23.71
CA ILE A 15 -4.78 -8.41 -22.81
C ILE A 15 -3.39 -8.88 -22.40
N ALA A 16 -2.46 -9.03 -23.35
CA ALA A 16 -1.08 -9.43 -23.06
C ALA A 16 -0.37 -8.41 -22.15
N LEU A 17 -0.52 -7.12 -22.42
CA LEU A 17 0.05 -6.04 -21.60
C LEU A 17 -0.51 -6.07 -20.18
N ARG A 18 -1.82 -6.27 -20.04
CA ARG A 18 -2.47 -6.37 -18.73
C ARG A 18 -1.92 -7.55 -17.94
N HIS A 19 -1.83 -8.74 -18.56
CA HIS A 19 -1.26 -9.91 -17.91
C HIS A 19 0.21 -9.74 -17.54
N ALA A 20 1.02 -9.13 -18.41
CA ALA A 20 2.41 -8.82 -18.10
C ALA A 20 2.52 -7.84 -16.92
N THR A 21 1.66 -6.82 -16.89
CA THR A 21 1.58 -5.84 -15.78
C THR A 21 1.14 -6.49 -14.47
N GLU A 22 0.13 -7.37 -14.51
CA GLU A 22 -0.34 -8.12 -13.35
C GLU A 22 0.72 -9.06 -12.81
N ARG A 23 1.41 -9.80 -13.69
CA ARG A 23 2.50 -10.70 -13.33
C ARG A 23 3.66 -9.94 -12.69
N LEU A 24 4.08 -8.84 -13.32
CA LEU A 24 5.10 -7.94 -12.76
C LEU A 24 4.69 -7.43 -11.38
N GLY A 25 3.44 -7.00 -11.22
CA GLY A 25 2.94 -6.53 -9.93
C GLY A 25 2.88 -7.65 -8.87
N GLY A 26 2.56 -8.88 -9.27
CA GLY A 26 2.57 -10.07 -8.41
C GLY A 26 3.97 -10.34 -7.86
N CYS A 27 4.95 -10.52 -8.75
CA CYS A 27 6.31 -10.87 -8.34
C CYS A 27 6.97 -9.76 -7.52
N LEU A 28 6.75 -8.47 -7.84
CA LEU A 28 7.26 -7.34 -7.06
C LEU A 28 6.73 -7.36 -5.62
N ARG A 29 5.43 -7.63 -5.43
CA ARG A 29 4.81 -7.71 -4.11
C ARG A 29 5.32 -8.91 -3.32
N GLU A 30 5.45 -10.06 -3.96
CA GLU A 30 5.97 -11.28 -3.34
C GLU A 30 7.43 -11.09 -2.88
N MET A 31 8.27 -10.52 -3.75
CA MET A 31 9.65 -10.19 -3.44
C MET A 31 9.74 -9.23 -2.25
N LEU A 32 9.01 -8.11 -2.28
CA LEU A 32 9.02 -7.13 -1.19
C LEU A 32 8.52 -7.76 0.11
N ALA A 33 7.43 -8.53 0.06
CA ALA A 33 6.89 -9.21 1.23
C ALA A 33 7.91 -10.19 1.85
N ASN A 34 8.58 -11.00 1.03
CA ASN A 34 9.60 -11.92 1.53
C ASN A 34 10.79 -11.17 2.13
N LEU A 35 11.30 -10.11 1.48
CA LEU A 35 12.38 -9.29 2.02
C LEU A 35 12.03 -8.67 3.38
N LEU A 36 10.82 -8.11 3.52
CA LEU A 36 10.34 -7.56 4.79
C LEU A 36 10.23 -8.64 5.87
N ARG A 37 9.78 -9.85 5.51
CA ARG A 37 9.71 -10.97 6.43
C ARG A 37 11.09 -11.50 6.82
N ILE A 38 12.05 -11.57 5.90
CA ILE A 38 13.44 -11.95 6.16
C ILE A 38 14.04 -10.97 7.17
N GLN A 39 13.86 -9.66 6.94
CA GLN A 39 14.34 -8.63 7.86
C GLN A 39 13.76 -8.76 9.27
N ARG A 40 12.53 -9.29 9.39
CA ARG A 40 11.88 -9.61 10.67
C ARG A 40 12.25 -10.98 11.25
N GLY A 41 12.98 -11.82 10.51
CA GLY A 41 13.34 -13.19 10.91
C GLY A 41 12.24 -14.24 10.69
N ALA A 42 11.26 -13.97 9.83
CA ALA A 42 10.12 -14.85 9.53
C ALA A 42 9.92 -15.11 8.02
N GLY A 43 10.89 -14.73 7.19
CA GLY A 43 10.87 -14.94 5.75
C GLY A 43 11.63 -16.19 5.34
N LYS A 44 11.77 -16.38 4.03
CA LYS A 44 12.41 -17.56 3.42
C LYS A 44 13.58 -17.11 2.53
N PRO A 45 14.79 -16.97 3.10
CA PRO A 45 15.98 -16.54 2.34
C PRO A 45 16.29 -17.45 1.14
N GLU A 46 16.02 -18.73 1.24
CA GLU A 46 16.24 -19.75 0.20
C GLU A 46 15.38 -19.53 -1.05
N GLU A 47 14.22 -18.88 -0.92
CA GLU A 47 13.34 -18.58 -2.06
C GLU A 47 13.78 -17.31 -2.83
N LEU A 48 14.67 -16.49 -2.26
CA LEU A 48 15.02 -15.17 -2.81
C LEU A 48 15.59 -15.28 -4.24
N GLY A 49 16.44 -16.27 -4.50
CA GLY A 49 17.02 -16.47 -5.83
C GLY A 49 15.96 -16.71 -6.91
N ASN A 50 14.94 -17.52 -6.60
CA ASN A 50 13.84 -17.82 -7.52
C ASN A 50 12.97 -16.58 -7.75
N THR A 51 12.59 -15.87 -6.69
CA THR A 51 11.75 -14.68 -6.81
C THR A 51 12.44 -13.57 -7.62
N VAL A 52 13.76 -13.42 -7.50
CA VAL A 52 14.53 -12.46 -8.33
C VAL A 52 14.47 -12.83 -9.81
N VAL A 53 14.64 -14.11 -10.14
CA VAL A 53 14.55 -14.60 -11.53
C VAL A 53 13.15 -14.40 -12.10
N GLU A 54 12.11 -14.72 -11.33
CA GLU A 54 10.72 -14.51 -11.75
C GLU A 54 10.40 -13.02 -11.99
N CYS A 55 10.91 -12.14 -11.12
CA CYS A 55 10.79 -10.70 -11.33
C CYS A 55 11.49 -10.26 -12.61
N ALA A 56 12.73 -10.70 -12.84
CA ALA A 56 13.48 -10.34 -14.04
C ALA A 56 12.74 -10.78 -15.32
N GLN A 57 12.21 -11.99 -15.34
CA GLN A 57 11.41 -12.50 -16.46
C GLN A 57 10.13 -11.68 -16.68
N ALA A 58 9.47 -11.24 -15.61
CA ALA A 58 8.28 -10.37 -15.73
C ALA A 58 8.63 -8.98 -16.30
N PHE A 59 9.79 -8.42 -15.91
CA PHE A 59 10.31 -7.18 -16.49
C PHE A 59 10.63 -7.32 -17.98
N ASP A 60 11.20 -8.45 -18.39
CA ASP A 60 11.53 -8.69 -19.79
C ASP A 60 10.26 -8.92 -20.63
N ALA A 61 9.29 -9.68 -20.14
CA ALA A 61 7.99 -9.83 -20.80
C ALA A 61 7.26 -8.48 -20.98
N TYR A 62 7.34 -7.59 -20.00
CA TYR A 62 6.81 -6.23 -20.12
C TYR A 62 7.57 -5.40 -21.17
N LEU A 63 8.91 -5.50 -21.18
CA LEU A 63 9.76 -4.81 -22.15
C LEU A 63 9.48 -5.27 -23.59
N ASP A 64 9.36 -6.57 -23.82
CA ASP A 64 9.10 -7.15 -25.14
C ASP A 64 7.76 -6.64 -25.71
N LEU A 65 6.77 -6.44 -24.85
CA LEU A 65 5.47 -5.91 -25.26
C LEU A 65 5.51 -4.39 -25.48
N THR A 66 6.14 -3.62 -24.60
CA THR A 66 6.01 -2.14 -24.61
C THR A 66 7.15 -1.41 -25.31
N GLY A 67 8.28 -2.07 -25.53
CA GLY A 67 9.54 -1.45 -25.98
C GLY A 67 10.22 -0.60 -24.90
N GLY A 68 9.70 -0.57 -23.67
CA GLY A 68 10.27 0.19 -22.56
C GLY A 68 10.23 -0.57 -21.23
N ARG A 69 11.01 -0.10 -20.25
CA ARG A 69 10.88 -0.56 -18.86
C ARG A 69 9.61 0.04 -18.23
N PRO A 70 8.97 -0.65 -17.27
CA PRO A 70 7.79 -0.12 -16.60
C PRO A 70 8.12 1.22 -15.93
N GLY A 71 7.24 2.19 -16.13
CA GLY A 71 7.34 3.50 -15.53
C GLY A 71 7.13 3.47 -14.02
N ARG A 72 7.42 4.60 -13.37
CA ARG A 72 7.19 4.78 -11.93
C ARG A 72 5.75 4.51 -11.54
N ASP A 73 4.79 4.95 -12.35
CA ASP A 73 3.36 4.74 -12.15
C ASP A 73 2.98 3.26 -12.04
N VAL A 74 3.56 2.40 -12.89
CA VAL A 74 3.32 0.95 -12.86
C VAL A 74 3.89 0.32 -11.59
N VAL A 75 5.13 0.67 -11.24
CA VAL A 75 5.82 0.15 -10.05
C VAL A 75 5.16 0.65 -8.77
N ASP A 76 4.84 1.94 -8.69
CA ASP A 76 4.14 2.54 -7.55
C ASP A 76 2.75 1.91 -7.40
N ALA A 77 2.00 1.70 -8.49
CA ALA A 77 0.71 1.02 -8.43
C ALA A 77 0.80 -0.44 -7.94
N ALA A 78 1.87 -1.15 -8.31
CA ALA A 78 2.13 -2.51 -7.85
C ALA A 78 2.50 -2.59 -6.36
N LEU A 79 3.35 -1.67 -5.88
CA LEU A 79 3.90 -1.69 -4.53
C LEU A 79 3.13 -0.83 -3.52
N ASN A 80 2.12 -0.06 -3.97
CA ASN A 80 1.30 0.73 -3.09
C ASN A 80 0.37 -0.16 -2.24
N ILE A 81 0.83 -0.47 -1.03
CA ILE A 81 0.08 -1.19 0.01
C ILE A 81 -0.98 -0.31 0.69
N TRP A 82 -0.92 1.01 0.46
CA TRP A 82 -1.77 2.02 1.10
C TRP A 82 -3.00 2.34 0.24
N ARG A 83 -3.66 1.32 -0.32
CA ARG A 83 -4.92 1.55 -1.02
C ARG A 83 -5.88 2.17 -0.02
N SER A 84 -6.11 3.47 -0.18
CA SER A 84 -7.14 4.21 0.53
C SER A 84 -8.46 3.53 0.21
N GLU A 85 -8.91 2.63 1.07
CA GLU A 85 -10.31 2.25 1.05
C GLU A 85 -11.10 3.54 1.27
N SER A 86 -12.13 3.74 0.44
CA SER A 86 -13.10 4.80 0.62
C SER A 86 -13.66 4.69 2.05
N GLY A 87 -13.21 5.56 2.96
CA GLY A 87 -13.59 5.48 4.37
C GLY A 87 -12.44 5.35 5.37
N ALA A 88 -11.16 5.31 4.94
CA ALA A 88 -10.02 5.37 5.87
C ALA A 88 -10.16 6.58 6.79
N ASP A 89 -10.23 6.32 8.10
CA ASP A 89 -10.44 7.38 9.07
C ASP A 89 -9.13 8.16 9.33
N GLU A 90 -9.20 9.18 10.18
CA GLU A 90 -8.01 9.96 10.52
C GLU A 90 -6.93 9.12 11.22
N PHE A 91 -7.34 8.11 11.99
CA PHE A 91 -6.43 7.21 12.69
C PHE A 91 -5.66 6.34 11.70
N ASP A 92 -6.34 5.76 10.70
CA ASP A 92 -5.73 4.94 9.65
C ASP A 92 -4.70 5.75 8.86
N ARG A 93 -5.03 7.00 8.47
CA ARG A 93 -4.06 7.88 7.80
C ARG A 93 -2.82 8.18 8.66
N ALA A 94 -3.01 8.38 9.96
CA ALA A 94 -1.91 8.62 10.90
C ALA A 94 -1.03 7.37 11.11
N ARG A 95 -1.67 6.19 11.14
CA ARG A 95 -0.97 4.89 11.17
C ARG A 95 -0.14 4.69 9.91
N ASP A 96 -0.71 4.93 8.74
CA ASP A 96 -0.02 4.79 7.45
C ASP A 96 1.19 5.71 7.37
N GLN A 97 1.04 6.97 7.81
CA GLN A 97 2.16 7.92 7.90
C GLN A 97 3.27 7.39 8.81
N SER A 98 2.89 6.83 9.98
CA SER A 98 3.86 6.25 10.91
C SER A 98 4.65 5.11 10.26
N VAL A 99 3.96 4.17 9.61
CA VAL A 99 4.61 3.02 8.98
C VAL A 99 5.51 3.44 7.82
N ARG A 100 5.09 4.41 6.99
CA ARG A 100 5.94 4.96 5.92
C ARG A 100 7.22 5.58 6.48
N GLY A 101 7.12 6.37 7.56
CA GLY A 101 8.28 6.91 8.27
C GLY A 101 9.23 5.81 8.75
N ALA A 102 8.68 4.75 9.37
CA ALA A 102 9.47 3.60 9.83
C ALA A 102 10.18 2.87 8.66
N MET A 103 9.50 2.65 7.54
CA MET A 103 10.10 2.04 6.35
C MET A 103 11.22 2.90 5.78
N GLN A 104 11.05 4.23 5.74
CA GLN A 104 12.09 5.16 5.31
C GLN A 104 13.32 5.10 6.21
N ILE A 105 13.14 5.01 7.53
CA ILE A 105 14.25 4.85 8.48
C ILE A 105 15.03 3.56 8.18
N ILE A 106 14.33 2.43 8.02
CA ILE A 106 14.96 1.13 7.73
C ILE A 106 15.74 1.20 6.41
N ALA A 107 15.11 1.70 5.34
CA ALA A 107 15.75 1.85 4.03
C ALA A 107 16.98 2.77 4.09
N SER A 108 16.86 3.90 4.79
CA SER A 108 17.96 4.86 4.94
C SER A 108 19.14 4.26 5.71
N ARG A 109 18.88 3.43 6.74
CA ARG A 109 19.92 2.73 7.50
C ARG A 109 20.64 1.67 6.65
N LEU A 110 19.88 0.89 5.88
CA LEU A 110 20.45 -0.10 4.96
C LEU A 110 21.37 0.56 3.91
N LEU A 111 21.07 1.79 3.50
CA LEU A 111 21.82 2.55 2.49
C LEU A 111 22.83 3.57 3.06
N GLY A 112 22.94 3.69 4.39
CA GLY A 112 23.84 4.68 5.04
C GLY A 112 23.45 6.15 4.83
N GLN A 113 22.16 6.46 4.65
CA GLN A 113 21.66 7.79 4.28
C GLN A 113 21.10 8.58 5.48
N LEU A 114 21.98 9.14 6.33
CA LEU A 114 21.61 9.80 7.60
C LEU A 114 20.57 10.93 7.46
N THR A 115 20.60 11.72 6.40
CA THR A 115 19.63 12.81 6.17
C THR A 115 18.21 12.26 5.92
N GLN A 116 18.12 11.19 5.13
CA GLN A 116 16.83 10.56 4.82
C GLN A 116 16.27 9.81 6.03
N GLU A 117 17.13 9.32 6.91
CA GLU A 117 16.72 8.76 8.20
C GLU A 117 16.02 9.81 9.07
N ARG A 118 16.57 11.03 9.18
CA ARG A 118 15.93 12.12 9.97
C ARG A 118 14.55 12.47 9.43
N HIS A 119 14.39 12.49 8.10
CA HIS A 119 13.09 12.72 7.50
C HIS A 119 12.10 11.59 7.85
N GLY A 120 12.54 10.33 7.80
CA GLY A 120 11.73 9.18 8.22
C GLY A 120 11.32 9.23 9.70
N GLN A 121 12.23 9.65 10.59
CA GLN A 121 11.94 9.85 12.02
C GLN A 121 10.85 10.89 12.23
N HIS A 122 10.93 12.02 11.53
CA HIS A 122 9.93 13.08 11.62
C HIS A 122 8.55 12.62 11.18
N GLU A 123 8.45 11.92 10.04
CA GLU A 123 7.18 11.36 9.55
C GLU A 123 6.61 10.30 10.51
N PHE A 124 7.47 9.44 11.06
CA PHE A 124 7.09 8.46 12.07
C PHE A 124 6.47 9.13 13.31
N HIS A 125 7.15 10.12 13.88
CA HIS A 125 6.68 10.82 15.07
C HIS A 125 5.40 11.62 14.82
N ARG A 126 5.28 12.31 13.68
CA ARG A 126 4.03 13.01 13.32
C ARG A 126 2.83 12.08 13.23
N GLY A 127 3.02 10.87 12.70
CA GLY A 127 1.97 9.86 12.67
C GLY A 127 1.54 9.42 14.07
N LEU A 128 2.50 9.21 14.99
CA LEU A 128 2.22 8.88 16.39
C LEU A 128 1.42 9.98 17.10
N GLU A 129 1.86 11.23 16.99
CA GLU A 129 1.19 12.40 17.60
C GLU A 129 -0.27 12.52 17.12
N ARG A 130 -0.50 12.30 15.83
CA ARG A 130 -1.86 12.31 15.26
C ARG A 130 -2.73 11.17 15.78
N MET A 131 -2.18 9.96 15.88
CA MET A 131 -2.90 8.82 16.47
C MET A 131 -3.27 9.08 17.94
N GLU A 132 -2.37 9.70 18.71
CA GLU A 132 -2.64 10.08 20.10
C GLU A 132 -3.74 11.15 20.21
N ALA A 133 -3.72 12.15 19.33
CA ALA A 133 -4.77 13.18 19.26
C ALA A 133 -6.14 12.60 18.89
N VAL A 134 -6.21 11.64 17.96
CA VAL A 134 -7.47 10.93 17.65
C VAL A 134 -7.96 10.13 18.85
N ARG A 135 -7.08 9.36 19.50
CA ARG A 135 -7.44 8.60 20.71
C ARG A 135 -7.92 9.51 21.85
N ALA A 136 -7.29 10.66 22.04
CA ALA A 136 -7.68 11.63 23.05
C ALA A 136 -9.08 12.19 22.79
N ARG A 137 -9.39 12.55 21.53
CA ARG A 137 -10.73 12.98 21.12
C ARG A 137 -11.79 11.90 21.34
N ASN A 138 -11.49 10.66 20.96
CA ASN A 138 -12.42 9.53 21.16
C ASN A 138 -12.69 9.27 22.65
N ARG A 139 -11.67 9.34 23.51
CA ARG A 139 -11.84 9.23 24.97
C ARG A 139 -12.68 10.37 25.55
N ALA A 140 -12.50 11.60 25.07
CA ALA A 140 -13.31 12.74 25.49
C ALA A 140 -14.77 12.57 25.05
N ALA A 141 -15.01 12.19 23.78
CA ALA A 141 -16.36 11.97 23.26
C ALA A 141 -17.14 10.90 24.05
N ILE A 142 -16.48 9.80 24.43
CA ILE A 142 -17.11 8.76 25.28
C ILE A 142 -17.45 9.33 26.68
N ARG A 143 -16.56 10.14 27.26
CA ARG A 143 -16.76 10.72 28.60
C ARG A 143 -17.88 11.77 28.65
N TYR A 144 -18.10 12.49 27.55
CA TYR A 144 -19.09 13.56 27.43
C TYR A 144 -20.33 13.16 26.61
N ALA A 145 -20.46 11.88 26.23
CA ALA A 145 -21.67 11.40 25.59
C ALA A 145 -22.85 11.58 26.57
N PRO A 146 -23.90 12.33 26.22
CA PRO A 146 -25.07 12.45 27.08
C PRO A 146 -25.64 11.04 27.29
N VAL A 147 -25.91 10.69 28.54
CA VAL A 147 -26.73 9.52 28.86
C VAL A 147 -28.06 9.79 28.16
N ALA A 148 -28.38 9.02 27.11
CA ALA A 148 -29.67 9.13 26.44
C ALA A 148 -30.75 9.00 27.52
N ASP A 149 -31.62 10.00 27.62
CA ASP A 149 -32.67 10.07 28.62
C ASP A 149 -33.41 8.72 28.68
N GLY A 150 -33.49 8.18 29.90
CA GLY A 150 -34.24 6.97 30.19
C GLY A 150 -35.71 7.10 29.76
N PRO A 151 -36.44 5.99 29.64
CA PRO A 151 -37.74 5.99 28.99
C PRO A 151 -38.77 6.80 29.81
N GLU A 152 -38.96 8.06 29.47
CA GLU A 152 -40.16 8.83 29.78
C GLU A 152 -41.30 8.33 28.89
N ASN A 153 -41.89 7.19 29.26
CA ASN A 153 -43.32 6.87 29.09
C ASN A 153 -43.61 5.44 29.55
N LEU A 154 -43.95 5.28 30.83
CA LEU A 154 -44.66 4.10 31.35
C LEU A 154 -46.04 4.43 31.91
N ASP A 155 -46.54 5.66 31.72
CA ASP A 155 -47.86 6.08 32.21
C ASP A 155 -48.96 6.04 31.14
N ALA A 156 -48.73 5.33 30.02
CA ALA A 156 -49.74 5.14 28.98
C ALA A 156 -50.36 3.72 28.95
N LEU A 157 -50.23 2.94 30.04
CA LEU A 157 -50.69 1.54 30.07
C LEU A 157 -51.49 1.11 31.32
N PHE A 158 -52.13 2.03 32.05
CA PHE A 158 -53.19 1.66 33.01
C PHE A 158 -54.37 2.63 32.95
#